data_AF-A0A7R9MCK0-F1
#
_entry.id   AF-A0A7R9MCK0-F1
#
_cell.length_a   1.000
_cell.length_b   1.000
_cell.length_c   1.000
_cell.angle_alpha   90.00
_cell.angle_beta   90.00
_cell.angle_gamma   90.00
#
_symmetry.space_group_name_H-M   'P 1'
#
loop_
_entity.id
_entity.type
_entity.pdbx_description
1 polymer ?
#
loop_
_entity_poly.entity_id
_entity_poly.type
_entity_poly.pdbx_seq_one_letter_code
_entity_poly.pdbx_strand_id
1 'polypeptide(L)'
;MAESRVVRVSSPVYVLGDIHGNLHDIMVYERSLWKMGPTCLGKSFLFLGDYVDRGEHSVECILYHLCHKVMSPQKYWLLRGNHELRSVNQSFTFRNECLEKFGESVGQKLWKKFNTVFDFVPICAVIDESIYCAHGGIPTPPPPSTSSTPYRPHSGMRSTSRPSRGKFCGSAVPRLSAIHASRAVRFQSDQCQQHYHQSDE
;
A
#
# COMPACT_ATOMS: atom_id res chain seq x y z
N MET A 1 -18.62 3.35 -4.38
CA MET A 1 -18.38 1.95 -3.99
C MET A 1 -16.94 1.82 -3.53
N ALA A 2 -16.65 1.06 -2.47
CA ALA A 2 -15.28 0.86 -1.99
C ALA A 2 -14.53 -0.13 -2.89
N GLU A 3 -13.22 0.08 -3.07
CA GLU A 3 -12.38 -0.83 -3.87
C GLU A 3 -12.13 -2.14 -3.12
N SER A 4 -11.95 -3.22 -3.89
CA SER A 4 -11.50 -4.50 -3.34
C SER A 4 -10.07 -4.37 -2.81
N ARG A 5 -9.73 -5.14 -1.78
CA ARG A 5 -8.34 -5.24 -1.29
C ARG A 5 -7.37 -5.78 -2.35
N VAL A 6 -7.90 -6.53 -3.32
CA VAL A 6 -7.18 -6.99 -4.51
C VAL A 6 -7.85 -6.35 -5.72
N VAL A 7 -7.15 -5.46 -6.41
CA VAL A 7 -7.67 -4.80 -7.62
C VAL A 7 -7.23 -5.54 -8.88
N ARG A 8 -8.10 -5.55 -9.89
CA ARG A 8 -7.80 -6.11 -11.21
C ARG A 8 -7.57 -4.97 -12.18
N VAL A 9 -6.45 -5.02 -12.89
CA VAL A 9 -6.04 -3.97 -13.81
C VAL A 9 -5.77 -4.59 -15.18
N SER A 10 -6.23 -3.92 -16.24
CA SER A 10 -5.95 -4.35 -17.61
C SER A 10 -4.79 -3.56 -18.20
N SER A 11 -3.97 -4.22 -19.02
CA SER A 11 -2.97 -3.52 -19.84
C SER A 11 -3.65 -2.66 -20.93
N PRO A 12 -2.98 -1.59 -21.43
CA PRO A 12 -1.66 -1.10 -21.03
C PRO A 12 -1.67 -0.31 -19.70
N VAL A 13 -0.69 -0.58 -18.83
CA VAL A 13 -0.52 0.07 -17.52
C VAL A 13 0.95 0.40 -17.24
N TYR A 14 1.22 1.58 -16.71
CA TYR A 14 2.52 1.93 -16.12
C TYR A 14 2.53 1.52 -14.65
N VAL A 15 3.57 0.80 -14.24
CA VAL A 15 3.78 0.39 -12.85
C VAL A 15 4.90 1.24 -12.25
N LEU A 16 4.61 1.93 -11.14
CA LEU A 16 5.53 2.86 -10.49
C LEU A 16 5.78 2.44 -9.04
N GLY A 17 7.03 2.53 -8.60
CA GLY A 17 7.47 2.15 -7.25
C GLY A 17 7.38 3.29 -6.24
N ASP A 18 8.25 3.21 -5.23
CA ASP A 18 8.30 4.08 -4.05
C ASP A 18 8.49 5.57 -4.43
N ILE A 19 7.83 6.45 -3.68
CA ILE A 19 7.92 7.91 -3.85
C ILE A 19 8.57 8.57 -2.64
N HIS A 20 8.26 8.11 -1.43
CA HIS A 20 8.89 8.57 -0.18
C HIS A 20 8.95 10.09 -0.02
N GLY A 21 7.83 10.78 -0.21
CA GLY A 21 7.75 12.23 -0.06
C GLY A 21 8.59 13.02 -1.07
N ASN A 22 9.06 12.40 -2.16
CA ASN A 22 9.77 13.08 -3.23
C ASN A 22 8.82 13.67 -4.27
N LEU A 23 8.35 14.90 -4.01
CA LEU A 23 7.44 15.60 -4.91
C LEU A 23 8.06 15.88 -6.28
N HIS A 24 9.38 16.04 -6.37
CA HIS A 24 10.06 16.29 -7.63
C HIS A 24 9.88 15.13 -8.63
N ASP A 25 9.94 13.89 -8.14
CA ASP A 25 9.77 12.70 -8.99
C ASP A 25 8.34 12.62 -9.54
N ILE A 26 7.33 12.95 -8.73
CA ILE A 26 5.94 13.07 -9.20
C ILE A 26 5.85 14.07 -10.36
N MET A 27 6.49 15.24 -10.22
CA MET A 27 6.48 16.27 -11.27
C MET A 27 7.21 15.80 -12.55
N VAL A 28 8.28 15.01 -12.41
CA VAL A 28 8.96 14.39 -13.55
C VAL A 28 8.05 13.39 -14.25
N TYR A 29 7.34 12.54 -13.48
CA TYR A 29 6.40 11.58 -14.06
C TYR A 29 5.23 12.27 -14.75
N GLU A 30 4.66 13.33 -14.16
CA GLU A 30 3.62 14.11 -14.80
C GLU A 30 4.07 14.67 -16.14
N ARG A 31 5.25 15.29 -16.18
CA ARG A 31 5.83 15.81 -17.43
C ARG A 31 6.15 14.72 -18.44
N SER A 32 6.45 13.50 -18.02
CA SER A 32 6.94 12.44 -18.93
C SER A 32 5.82 11.52 -19.41
N LEU A 33 4.87 11.20 -18.54
CA LEU A 33 3.91 10.12 -18.71
C LEU A 33 2.46 10.61 -18.84
N TRP A 34 2.06 11.68 -18.17
CA TRP A 34 0.67 12.17 -18.16
C TRP A 34 0.49 13.68 -18.26
N LYS A 35 1.16 14.31 -19.23
CA LYS A 35 1.06 15.76 -19.51
C LYS A 35 -0.36 16.31 -19.62
N MET A 36 -1.29 15.54 -20.20
CA MET A 36 -2.70 15.91 -20.37
C MET A 36 -3.62 15.33 -19.28
N GLY A 37 -3.05 14.72 -18.25
CA GLY A 37 -3.74 14.00 -17.19
C GLY A 37 -4.08 12.54 -17.52
N PRO A 38 -4.29 11.68 -16.51
CA PRO A 38 -4.56 10.25 -16.71
C PRO A 38 -5.82 9.94 -17.52
N THR A 39 -6.89 10.74 -17.38
CA THR A 39 -8.16 10.53 -18.11
C THR A 39 -7.98 10.61 -19.62
N CYS A 40 -7.13 11.50 -20.10
CA CYS A 40 -6.89 11.77 -21.51
C CYS A 40 -5.98 10.72 -22.18
N LEU A 41 -5.45 9.76 -21.41
CA LEU A 41 -4.55 8.73 -21.92
C LEU A 41 -5.25 7.39 -22.09
N GLY A 42 -4.85 6.62 -23.10
CA GLY A 42 -5.28 5.23 -23.28
C GLY A 42 -4.61 4.21 -22.35
N LYS A 43 -3.88 4.67 -21.31
CA LYS A 43 -3.10 3.82 -20.39
C LYS A 43 -3.51 4.08 -18.94
N SER A 44 -3.41 3.05 -18.11
CA SER A 44 -3.60 3.15 -16.65
C SER A 44 -2.27 3.36 -15.93
N PHE A 45 -2.34 3.74 -14.65
CA PHE A 45 -1.22 3.92 -13.74
C PHE A 45 -1.45 3.11 -12.48
N LEU A 46 -0.44 2.35 -12.06
CA LEU A 46 -0.46 1.54 -10.84
C LEU A 46 0.75 1.91 -9.99
N PHE A 47 0.51 2.55 -8.86
CA PHE A 47 1.55 2.85 -7.88
C PHE A 47 1.58 1.78 -6.80
N LEU A 48 2.78 1.30 -6.46
CA LEU A 48 2.94 0.14 -5.59
C LEU A 48 2.92 0.46 -4.09
N GLY A 49 2.97 1.73 -3.69
CA GLY A 49 2.91 2.17 -2.28
C GLY A 49 4.07 3.08 -1.91
N ASP A 50 4.27 3.29 -0.61
CA ASP A 50 5.36 4.08 -0.04
C ASP A 50 5.40 5.52 -0.59
N TYR A 51 4.28 6.22 -0.38
CA TYR A 51 4.08 7.61 -0.77
C TYR A 51 4.70 8.59 0.23
N VAL A 52 4.71 8.19 1.50
CA VAL A 52 5.06 9.04 2.65
C VAL A 52 6.38 8.61 3.30
N ASP A 53 6.83 9.44 4.24
CA ASP A 53 8.09 9.30 5.00
C ASP A 53 9.36 9.48 4.16
N ARG A 54 10.50 9.64 4.84
CA ARG A 54 11.86 9.89 4.32
C ARG A 54 12.05 11.26 3.66
N GLY A 55 11.15 11.67 2.78
CA GLY A 55 11.16 12.98 2.13
C GLY A 55 10.42 14.06 2.92
N GLU A 56 10.55 15.31 2.46
CA GLU A 56 10.00 16.51 3.11
C GLU A 56 8.59 16.87 2.63
N HIS A 57 8.11 16.22 1.56
CA HIS A 57 6.85 16.56 0.90
C HIS A 57 5.83 15.41 0.90
N SER A 58 5.80 14.60 1.97
CA SER A 58 4.90 13.45 2.06
C SER A 58 3.44 13.85 1.97
N VAL A 59 3.04 14.95 2.64
CA VAL A 59 1.66 15.44 2.64
C VAL A 59 1.23 15.85 1.23
N GLU A 60 2.08 16.57 0.50
CA GLU A 60 1.83 17.01 -0.86
C GLU A 60 1.78 15.82 -1.82
N CYS A 61 2.70 14.86 -1.68
CA CYS A 61 2.74 13.65 -2.48
C CYS A 61 1.44 12.84 -2.35
N ILE A 62 1.01 12.54 -1.12
CA ILE A 62 -0.21 11.75 -0.93
C ILE A 62 -1.46 12.52 -1.39
N LEU A 63 -1.53 13.83 -1.15
CA LEU A 63 -2.65 14.64 -1.63
C LEU A 63 -2.72 14.65 -3.17
N TYR A 64 -1.58 14.77 -3.85
CA TYR A 64 -1.51 14.69 -5.31
C TYR A 64 -2.09 13.36 -5.83
N HIS A 65 -1.64 12.24 -5.28
CA HIS A 65 -2.12 10.92 -5.66
C HIS A 65 -3.62 10.74 -5.37
N LEU A 66 -4.12 11.21 -4.22
CA LEU A 66 -5.53 11.13 -3.88
C LEU A 66 -6.40 11.97 -4.82
N CYS A 67 -5.96 13.16 -5.23
CA CYS A 67 -6.65 13.98 -6.22
C CYS A 67 -6.79 13.25 -7.56
N HIS A 68 -5.70 12.67 -8.08
CA HIS A 68 -5.75 11.88 -9.32
C HIS A 68 -6.60 10.61 -9.17
N LYS A 69 -6.59 9.97 -7.99
CA LYS A 69 -7.48 8.84 -7.71
C LYS A 69 -8.96 9.24 -7.79
N VAL A 70 -9.33 10.41 -7.28
CA VAL A 70 -10.70 10.93 -7.37
C VAL A 70 -11.06 11.32 -8.80
N MET A 71 -10.15 11.94 -9.53
CA MET A 71 -10.39 12.40 -10.91
C MET A 71 -10.44 11.25 -11.93
N SER A 72 -9.66 10.19 -11.70
CA SER A 72 -9.45 9.08 -12.63
C SER A 72 -9.55 7.71 -11.95
N PRO A 73 -10.65 7.39 -11.25
CA PRO A 73 -10.71 6.23 -10.35
C PRO A 73 -10.49 4.88 -11.05
N GLN A 74 -10.81 4.78 -12.34
CA GLN A 74 -10.65 3.57 -13.16
C GLN A 74 -9.30 3.48 -13.88
N LYS A 75 -8.46 4.53 -13.81
CA LYS A 75 -7.16 4.59 -14.49
C LYS A 75 -5.99 4.84 -13.54
N TYR A 76 -6.22 5.36 -12.35
CA TYR A 76 -5.19 5.70 -11.38
C TYR A 76 -5.36 4.80 -10.15
N TRP A 77 -4.47 3.82 -10.00
CA TRP A 77 -4.53 2.79 -8.97
C TRP A 77 -3.43 3.00 -7.94
N LEU A 78 -3.79 2.92 -6.67
CA LEU A 78 -2.89 3.08 -5.53
C LEU A 78 -2.89 1.77 -4.73
N LEU A 79 -1.72 1.25 -4.42
CA LEU A 79 -1.53 0.16 -3.49
C LEU A 79 -0.92 0.67 -2.18
N ARG A 80 -1.14 -0.08 -1.11
CA ARG A 80 -0.65 0.26 0.23
C ARG A 80 0.76 -0.28 0.39
N GLY A 81 1.73 0.61 0.67
CA GLY A 81 3.06 0.25 1.12
C GLY A 81 3.13 0.06 2.63
N ASN A 82 4.33 -0.24 3.15
CA ASN A 82 4.49 -0.36 4.61
C ASN A 82 4.51 1.00 5.30
N HIS A 83 4.92 2.07 4.61
CA HIS A 83 4.90 3.41 5.18
C HIS A 83 3.46 3.96 5.34
N GLU A 84 2.48 3.40 4.64
CA GLU A 84 1.06 3.71 4.87
C GLU A 84 0.46 2.98 6.09
N LEU A 85 1.27 2.33 6.93
CA LEU A 85 0.86 1.74 8.20
C LEU A 85 1.03 2.74 9.36
N ARG A 86 0.00 2.85 10.20
CA ARG A 86 -0.05 3.80 11.32
C ARG A 86 1.12 3.69 12.29
N SER A 87 1.58 2.47 12.57
CA SER A 87 2.74 2.25 13.43
C SER A 87 4.05 2.72 12.79
N VAL A 88 4.17 2.59 11.46
CA VAL A 88 5.37 2.96 10.71
C VAL A 88 5.42 4.49 10.58
N ASN A 89 4.43 5.10 9.97
CA ASN A 89 4.43 6.56 9.76
C ASN A 89 4.29 7.41 11.03
N GLN A 90 3.97 6.80 12.17
CA GLN A 90 4.07 7.45 13.48
C GLN A 90 5.52 7.51 13.99
N SER A 91 6.31 6.47 13.71
CA SER A 91 7.70 6.34 14.13
C SER A 91 8.67 7.05 13.18
N PHE A 92 8.30 7.22 11.92
CA PHE A 92 9.06 7.98 10.92
C PHE A 92 8.60 9.46 10.85
N THR A 93 8.81 10.12 9.72
CA THR A 93 8.73 11.58 9.59
C THR A 93 7.33 12.10 9.30
N PHE A 94 6.42 11.30 8.74
CA PHE A 94 5.14 11.78 8.24
C PHE A 94 4.22 12.37 9.31
N ARG A 95 4.16 11.76 10.51
CA ARG A 95 3.39 12.35 11.62
C ARG A 95 3.95 13.72 11.99
N ASN A 96 5.27 13.82 12.15
CA ASN A 96 5.91 15.07 12.54
C ASN A 96 5.76 16.13 11.45
N GLU A 97 5.90 15.77 10.18
CA GLU A 97 5.65 16.65 9.04
C GLU A 97 4.24 17.26 9.10
N CYS A 98 3.22 16.44 9.42
CA CYS A 98 1.85 16.94 9.60
C CYS A 98 1.74 17.96 10.75
N LEU A 99 2.43 17.71 11.88
CA LEU A 99 2.41 18.60 13.04
C LEU A 99 3.16 19.91 12.78
N GLU A 100 4.29 19.85 12.10
CA GLU A 100 5.13 21.00 11.78
C GLU A 100 4.45 21.91 10.76
N LYS A 101 3.90 21.35 9.68
CA LYS A 101 3.26 22.15 8.61
C LYS A 101 1.92 22.76 9.02
N PHE A 102 1.14 22.09 9.87
CA PHE A 102 -0.24 22.48 10.18
C PHE A 102 -0.49 22.79 11.67
N GLY A 103 0.54 22.75 12.50
CA GLY A 103 0.44 22.89 13.96
C GLY A 103 -0.12 21.64 14.64
N GLU A 104 0.04 21.56 15.96
CA GLU A 104 -0.21 20.33 16.71
C GLU A 104 -1.67 19.83 16.61
N SER A 105 -2.64 20.72 16.79
CA SER A 105 -4.07 20.37 16.80
C SER A 105 -4.58 19.91 15.42
N VAL A 106 -4.28 20.68 14.37
CA VAL A 106 -4.76 20.37 13.01
C VAL A 106 -3.92 19.26 12.39
N GLY A 107 -2.59 19.30 12.55
CA GLY A 107 -1.67 18.27 12.07
C GLY A 107 -1.99 16.89 12.64
N GLN A 108 -2.28 16.80 13.94
CA GLN A 108 -2.64 15.53 14.57
C GLN A 108 -3.96 14.97 14.03
N LYS A 109 -4.94 15.83 13.72
CA LYS A 109 -6.22 15.44 13.07
C LYS A 109 -5.99 15.01 11.63
N LEU A 110 -5.13 15.72 10.91
CA LEU A 110 -4.79 15.44 9.51
C LEU A 110 -4.09 14.08 9.38
N TRP A 111 -3.06 13.82 10.18
CA TRP A 111 -2.37 12.52 10.23
C TRP A 111 -3.34 11.37 10.55
N LYS A 112 -4.28 11.57 11.48
CA LYS A 112 -5.33 10.58 11.78
C LYS A 112 -6.20 10.30 10.56
N LYS A 113 -6.62 11.34 9.83
CA LYS A 113 -7.44 11.22 8.61
C LYS A 113 -6.70 10.51 7.48
N PHE A 114 -5.43 10.84 7.24
CA PHE A 114 -4.62 10.13 6.23
C PHE A 114 -4.53 8.64 6.55
N ASN A 115 -4.27 8.28 7.80
CA ASN A 115 -4.26 6.87 8.17
C ASN A 115 -5.63 6.19 8.02
N THR A 116 -6.74 6.89 8.26
CA THR A 116 -8.07 6.36 7.92
C THR A 116 -8.20 6.11 6.42
N VAL A 117 -7.66 6.97 5.56
CA VAL A 117 -7.63 6.75 4.10
C VAL A 117 -6.76 5.54 3.75
N PHE A 118 -5.56 5.44 4.32
CA PHE A 118 -4.64 4.31 4.11
C PHE A 118 -5.26 2.95 4.48
N ASP A 119 -6.16 2.92 5.46
CA ASP A 119 -6.88 1.71 5.86
C ASP A 119 -7.83 1.17 4.76
N PHE A 120 -8.17 1.99 3.75
CA PHE A 120 -8.96 1.60 2.58
C PHE A 120 -8.15 1.36 1.31
N VAL A 121 -6.86 1.69 1.30
CA VAL A 121 -6.02 1.51 0.10
C VAL A 121 -5.82 0.00 -0.15
N PRO A 122 -6.03 -0.49 -1.39
CA PRO A 122 -5.80 -1.89 -1.77
C PRO A 122 -4.39 -2.38 -1.42
N ILE A 123 -4.24 -3.68 -1.13
CA ILE A 123 -2.96 -4.26 -0.72
C ILE A 123 -2.19 -4.81 -1.93
N CYS A 124 -2.89 -5.28 -2.95
CA CYS A 124 -2.26 -5.81 -4.16
C CYS A 124 -3.13 -5.60 -5.40
N ALA A 125 -2.50 -5.76 -6.56
CA ALA A 125 -3.14 -5.75 -7.86
C ALA A 125 -2.78 -7.02 -8.65
N VAL A 126 -3.65 -7.40 -9.56
CA VAL A 126 -3.38 -8.40 -10.59
C VAL A 126 -3.58 -7.78 -11.96
N ILE A 127 -2.54 -7.76 -12.78
CA ILE A 127 -2.59 -7.24 -14.15
C ILE A 127 -2.85 -8.41 -15.11
N ASP A 128 -3.90 -8.28 -15.94
CA ASP A 128 -4.33 -9.26 -16.95
C ASP A 128 -4.41 -10.71 -16.41
N GLU A 129 -4.85 -10.87 -15.16
CA GLU A 129 -4.89 -12.14 -14.42
C GLU A 129 -3.55 -12.93 -14.40
N SER A 130 -2.42 -12.27 -14.68
CA SER A 130 -1.15 -12.94 -14.96
C SER A 130 0.06 -12.39 -14.19
N ILE A 131 0.03 -11.10 -13.83
CA ILE A 131 1.12 -10.43 -13.12
C ILE A 131 0.61 -9.99 -11.75
N TYR A 132 1.26 -10.48 -10.69
CA TYR A 132 0.98 -10.06 -9.33
C TYR A 132 1.82 -8.83 -8.96
N CYS A 133 1.17 -7.82 -8.39
CA CYS A 133 1.80 -6.59 -7.94
C CYS A 133 1.45 -6.32 -6.48
N ALA A 134 2.48 -6.12 -5.65
CA ALA A 134 2.37 -5.67 -4.28
C ALA A 134 3.64 -4.93 -3.90
N HIS A 135 3.60 -4.12 -2.84
CA HIS A 135 4.79 -3.43 -2.33
C HIS A 135 5.88 -4.42 -1.89
N GLY A 136 5.62 -5.21 -0.84
CA GLY A 136 6.63 -6.10 -0.24
C GLY A 136 6.80 -7.48 -0.90
N GLY A 137 5.86 -7.91 -1.76
CA GLY A 137 5.87 -9.21 -2.44
C GLY A 137 4.81 -10.21 -1.94
N ILE A 138 5.09 -11.51 -2.09
CA ILE A 138 4.18 -12.60 -1.71
C ILE A 138 4.25 -12.81 -0.18
N PRO A 139 3.12 -12.85 0.54
CA PRO A 139 3.11 -13.16 1.97
C PRO A 139 3.71 -14.55 2.22
N THR A 140 4.65 -14.65 3.15
CA THR A 140 5.14 -15.95 3.60
C THR A 140 4.03 -16.66 4.38
N PRO A 141 3.79 -17.97 4.15
CA PRO A 141 2.86 -18.71 4.97
C PRO A 141 3.38 -18.72 6.43
N PRO A 142 2.48 -18.69 7.41
CA PRO A 142 2.89 -18.79 8.81
C PRO A 142 3.71 -20.07 9.01
N PRO A 143 4.75 -20.04 9.86
CA PRO A 143 5.51 -21.24 10.16
C PRO A 143 4.57 -22.33 10.67
N PRO A 144 4.81 -23.61 10.31
CA PRO A 144 3.98 -24.70 10.78
C PRO A 144 3.94 -24.66 12.31
N SER A 145 2.75 -24.52 12.88
CA SER A 145 2.57 -24.57 14.32
C SER A 145 3.10 -25.91 14.83
N THR A 146 4.13 -25.89 15.65
CA THR A 146 4.59 -27.03 16.44
C THR A 146 3.56 -27.34 17.53
N SER A 147 2.38 -27.81 17.14
CA SER A 147 1.44 -28.46 18.05
C SER A 147 0.67 -29.54 17.30
N SER A 148 0.94 -30.78 17.68
CA SER A 148 0.27 -32.01 17.28
C SER A 148 -1.18 -32.07 17.78
N THR A 149 -2.02 -31.12 17.38
CA THR A 149 -3.45 -31.14 17.68
C THR A 149 -4.25 -31.01 16.38
N PRO A 150 -5.02 -32.03 15.98
CA PRO A 150 -5.80 -31.97 14.74
C PRO A 150 -6.85 -30.87 14.84
N TYR A 151 -6.83 -29.95 13.87
CA TYR A 151 -7.81 -28.90 13.70
C TYR A 151 -9.20 -29.51 13.47
N ARG A 152 -10.08 -29.39 14.48
CA ARG A 152 -11.50 -29.79 14.40
C ARG A 152 -12.33 -28.55 14.06
N PRO A 153 -13.02 -28.51 12.91
CA PRO A 153 -13.86 -27.37 12.58
C PRO A 153 -15.13 -27.41 13.44
N HIS A 154 -15.23 -26.50 14.42
CA HIS A 154 -16.48 -26.29 15.16
C HIS A 154 -17.41 -25.38 14.36
N SER A 155 -18.56 -25.92 13.98
CA SER A 155 -19.74 -25.20 13.51
C SER A 155 -20.43 -24.49 14.69
N GLY A 156 -20.62 -23.17 14.63
CA GLY A 156 -21.50 -22.47 15.59
C GLY A 156 -21.23 -20.98 15.85
N MET A 157 -22.05 -20.15 15.21
CA MET A 157 -22.56 -18.79 15.51
C MET A 157 -22.03 -17.87 16.65
N ARG A 158 -22.01 -16.57 16.26
CA ARG A 158 -22.40 -15.31 16.95
C ARG A 158 -21.41 -14.51 17.85
N SER A 159 -21.10 -13.30 17.34
CA SER A 159 -21.22 -11.97 17.98
C SER A 159 -20.55 -11.72 19.34
N THR A 160 -19.43 -10.98 19.32
CA THR A 160 -19.21 -9.66 19.97
C THR A 160 -17.70 -9.41 20.22
N SER A 161 -17.31 -8.13 20.17
CA SER A 161 -16.06 -7.52 20.66
C SER A 161 -14.74 -7.73 19.86
N ARG A 162 -14.30 -6.61 19.26
CA ARG A 162 -12.92 -6.09 19.11
C ARG A 162 -11.83 -7.07 18.60
N PRO A 163 -11.21 -6.84 17.43
CA PRO A 163 -9.99 -7.56 17.07
C PRO A 163 -8.76 -6.83 17.62
N SER A 164 -8.27 -7.27 18.78
CA SER A 164 -6.86 -7.15 19.13
C SER A 164 -6.05 -8.17 18.32
N ARG A 165 -4.97 -7.71 17.68
CA ARG A 165 -4.01 -8.49 16.87
C ARG A 165 -4.62 -9.10 15.60
N GLY A 166 -4.39 -8.44 14.47
CA GLY A 166 -4.80 -8.91 13.15
C GLY A 166 -4.09 -10.19 12.75
N LYS A 167 -4.72 -11.33 13.04
CA LYS A 167 -4.46 -12.60 12.33
C LYS A 167 -5.04 -12.44 10.93
N PHE A 168 -4.22 -12.65 9.89
CA PHE A 168 -4.70 -12.83 8.52
C PHE A 168 -5.67 -14.03 8.52
N CYS A 169 -6.97 -13.76 8.45
CA CYS A 169 -7.99 -14.78 8.25
C CYS A 169 -7.93 -15.22 6.79
N GLY A 170 -7.46 -16.45 6.56
CA GLY A 170 -7.23 -17.06 5.25
C GLY A 170 -8.49 -17.45 4.48
N SER A 171 -9.43 -16.52 4.28
CA SER A 171 -10.65 -16.78 3.52
C SER A 171 -11.00 -15.63 2.56
N ALA A 172 -10.04 -15.20 1.73
CA ALA A 172 -10.29 -14.43 0.51
C ALA A 172 -9.04 -14.27 -0.38
N VAL A 173 -8.03 -15.13 -0.25
CA VAL A 173 -6.96 -15.19 -1.26
C VAL A 173 -7.52 -16.06 -2.38
N PRO A 174 -7.73 -15.55 -3.61
CA PRO A 174 -8.01 -16.41 -4.75
C PRO A 174 -6.93 -17.49 -4.76
N ARG A 175 -7.26 -18.75 -5.10
CA ARG A 175 -6.26 -19.81 -5.22
C ARG A 175 -5.15 -19.33 -6.15
N LEU A 176 -4.03 -18.88 -5.57
CA LEU A 176 -2.83 -18.38 -6.25
C LEU A 176 -2.02 -19.53 -6.85
N SER A 177 -2.66 -20.65 -7.21
CA SER A 177 -1.99 -21.87 -7.63
C SER A 177 -1.38 -21.81 -9.04
N ALA A 178 -1.29 -20.63 -9.66
CA ALA A 178 -0.77 -20.51 -11.03
C ALA A 178 -0.04 -19.19 -11.34
N ILE A 179 0.29 -18.35 -10.34
CA ILE A 179 1.21 -17.23 -10.61
C ILE A 179 2.63 -17.80 -10.52
N HIS A 180 3.22 -18.07 -11.68
CA HIS A 180 4.64 -18.37 -11.78
C HIS A 180 5.41 -17.25 -11.07
N ALA A 181 6.21 -17.61 -10.05
CA ALA A 181 6.98 -16.65 -9.25
C ALA A 181 7.89 -15.73 -10.09
N SER A 182 8.19 -16.12 -11.34
CA SER A 182 8.92 -15.33 -12.33
C SER A 182 8.16 -14.13 -12.90
N ARG A 183 6.88 -13.93 -12.57
CA ARG A 183 6.05 -12.80 -13.05
C ARG A 183 5.54 -11.87 -11.95
N ALA A 184 6.09 -11.96 -10.73
CA ALA A 184 5.82 -10.99 -9.69
C ALA A 184 6.70 -9.76 -9.90
N VAL A 185 6.10 -8.57 -10.01
CA VAL A 185 6.87 -7.32 -10.01
C VAL A 185 7.13 -6.95 -8.55
N ARG A 186 8.40 -6.99 -8.15
CA ARG A 186 8.86 -6.57 -6.82
C ARG A 186 9.81 -5.40 -7.00
N PHE A 187 9.51 -4.27 -6.39
CA PHE A 187 10.47 -3.20 -6.19
C PHE A 187 10.83 -3.23 -4.70
N GLN A 188 11.97 -3.83 -4.37
CA GLN A 188 12.58 -3.61 -3.06
C GLN A 188 13.55 -2.46 -3.24
N SER A 189 13.34 -1.36 -2.52
CA SER A 189 14.43 -0.43 -2.23
C SER A 189 15.36 -1.14 -1.24
N ASP A 190 16.58 -1.48 -1.69
CA ASP A 190 17.59 -2.24 -0.92
C ASP A 190 18.06 -1.55 0.38
N GLN A 191 17.49 -0.41 0.77
CA GLN A 191 17.92 0.36 1.94
C GLN A 191 17.19 0.00 3.24
N CYS A 192 16.14 -0.81 3.23
CA CYS A 192 15.33 -1.02 4.45
C CYS A 192 15.76 -2.21 5.34
N GLN A 193 16.66 -3.10 4.90
CA GLN A 193 17.07 -4.26 5.72
C GLN A 193 18.32 -4.02 6.58
N GLN A 194 19.11 -2.97 6.32
CA GLN A 194 20.37 -2.78 7.06
C GLN A 194 20.22 -2.10 8.42
N HIS A 195 19.09 -1.45 8.71
CA HIS A 195 18.91 -0.75 9.98
C HIS A 195 18.24 -1.56 11.10
N TYR A 196 17.80 -2.79 10.85
CA TYR A 196 17.15 -3.62 11.89
C TYR A 196 18.13 -4.50 12.69
N HIS A 197 19.44 -4.48 12.36
CA HIS A 197 20.45 -5.35 12.99
C HIS A 197 21.52 -4.61 13.82
N GLN A 198 21.41 -3.31 14.05
CA GLN A 198 22.42 -2.54 14.80
C GLN A 198 21.89 -1.91 16.11
N SER A 199 20.85 -2.47 16.72
CA SER A 199 20.27 -1.91 17.96
C SER A 199 20.25 -2.86 19.15
N ASP A 200 20.78 -4.08 19.01
CA ASP A 200 20.88 -5.06 20.09
C ASP A 200 22.36 -5.43 20.32
N GLU A 201 23.17 -4.49 20.83
CA GLU A 201 24.38 -4.73 21.64
C GLU A 201 24.58 -3.59 22.65
#